data_AF-A0A6J5YCJ9-F1
#
_entry.id   AF-A0A6J5YCJ9-F1
#
_cell.length_a   1.000
_cell.length_b   1.000
_cell.length_c   1.000
_cell.angle_alpha   90.00
_cell.angle_beta   90.00
_cell.angle_gamma   90.00
#
_symmetry.space_group_name_H-M   'P 1'
#
loop_
_entity.id
_entity.type
_entity.pdbx_description
1 polymer ?
#
loop_
_entity_poly.entity_id
_entity_poly.type
_entity_poly.pdbx_seq_one_letter_code
_entity_poly.pdbx_strand_id
1 'polypeptide(L)' 'MAFGATMIKKYKSCEPYLVVEMTDDDIEFLVLASHGIWKAMSNQQVVNSIRSIKNAEKSAKHLTKQAFNAGTLLLLL' A
#
# COMPACT_ATOMS: atom_id res chain seq x y z
N MET A 1 -0.47 11.31 -2.21
CA MET A 1 -1.65 12.18 -2.35
C MET A 1 -1.69 13.11 -1.15
N ALA A 2 -1.58 14.42 -1.32
CA ALA A 2 -1.75 15.37 -0.21
C ALA A 2 -3.02 16.16 -0.48
N PHE A 3 -4.12 15.78 0.18
CA PHE A 3 -5.33 16.59 0.19
C PHE A 3 -5.10 17.78 1.14
N GLY A 4 -5.31 19.00 0.65
CA GLY A 4 -5.34 20.21 1.50
C GLY A 4 -4.24 21.26 1.31
N ALA A 5 -3.40 21.20 0.27
CA ALA A 5 -2.44 22.29 0.02
C ALA A 5 -3.09 23.41 -0.82
N THR A 6 -3.72 24.39 -0.19
CA THR A 6 -4.31 25.57 -0.85
C THR A 6 -3.27 26.53 -1.47
N MET A 7 -1.96 26.28 -1.33
CA MET A 7 -0.91 27.18 -1.84
C MET A 7 0.28 26.50 -2.56
N ILE A 8 0.04 25.54 -3.46
CA ILE A 8 1.08 25.10 -4.43
C ILE A 8 0.47 24.94 -5.84
N LYS A 9 -0.01 26.04 -6.42
CA LYS A 9 -0.72 26.07 -7.72
C LYS A 9 0.18 26.45 -8.92
N LYS A 10 1.41 25.95 -9.05
CA LYS A 10 2.17 26.17 -10.31
C LYS A 10 2.93 25.00 -10.93
N TYR A 11 3.21 23.89 -10.21
CA TYR A 11 4.01 22.78 -10.79
C TYR A 11 3.61 21.37 -10.36
N LYS A 12 2.49 21.19 -9.66
CA LYS A 12 1.99 19.85 -9.32
C LYS A 12 0.70 19.61 -10.08
N SER A 13 0.74 18.69 -11.05
CA SER A 13 -0.49 18.11 -11.59
C SER A 13 -1.20 17.40 -10.44
N CYS A 14 -2.44 17.80 -10.19
CA CYS A 14 -3.33 17.12 -9.24
C CYS A 14 -4.09 15.98 -9.93
N GLU A 15 -3.78 15.68 -11.18
CA GLU A 15 -4.41 14.60 -11.92
C GLU A 15 -3.90 13.25 -11.39
N PRO A 16 -4.78 12.40 -10.84
CA PRO A 16 -4.38 11.07 -10.43
C PRO A 16 -4.02 10.24 -11.67
N TYR A 17 -3.03 9.36 -11.53
CA TYR A 17 -2.81 8.32 -12.53
C TYR A 17 -3.97 7.31 -12.45
N LEU A 18 -4.77 7.23 -13.50
CA LEU A 18 -5.93 6.34 -13.60
C LEU A 18 -5.56 5.06 -14.35
N VAL A 19 -5.83 3.92 -13.74
CA VAL A 19 -5.70 2.59 -14.37
C VAL A 19 -7.02 1.86 -14.14
N VAL A 20 -7.55 1.25 -15.20
CA VAL A 20 -8.75 0.42 -15.15
C VAL A 20 -8.32 -1.01 -15.47
N GLU A 21 -8.39 -1.87 -14.48
CA GLU A 21 -8.17 -3.31 -14.62
C GLU A 21 -9.48 -4.03 -14.33
N MET A 22 -9.81 -5.04 -15.15
CA MET A 22 -10.98 -5.88 -14.94
C MET A 22 -10.65 -6.92 -13.87
N THR A 23 -11.52 -7.07 -12.88
CA THR A 23 -11.38 -8.14 -11.89
C THR A 23 -12.02 -9.41 -12.41
N ASP A 24 -11.28 -10.52 -12.40
CA ASP A 24 -11.78 -11.86 -12.68
C ASP A 24 -11.77 -12.74 -11.41
N ASP A 25 -12.25 -13.97 -11.54
CA ASP A 25 -12.31 -14.94 -10.44
C ASP A 25 -10.92 -15.44 -9.99
N ASP A 26 -9.85 -15.13 -10.73
CA ASP A 26 -8.48 -15.53 -10.41
C ASP A 26 -7.79 -14.55 -9.44
N ILE A 27 -8.40 -13.38 -9.17
CA ILE A 27 -7.86 -12.39 -8.22
C ILE A 27 -8.09 -12.83 -6.77
N GLU A 28 -7.00 -13.18 -6.07
CA GLU A 28 -7.05 -13.59 -4.66
C GLU A 28 -7.26 -12.41 -3.69
N PHE A 29 -6.57 -11.28 -3.90
CA PHE A 29 -6.63 -10.09 -3.04
C PHE A 29 -5.95 -8.86 -3.67
N LEU A 30 -6.31 -7.66 -3.20
CA LEU A 30 -5.67 -6.38 -3.55
C LEU A 30 -4.93 -5.81 -2.33
N VAL A 31 -3.67 -5.41 -2.51
CA VAL A 31 -2.90 -4.71 -1.47
C VAL A 31 -2.71 -3.24 -1.86
N LEU A 32 -3.33 -2.36 -1.08
CA LEU A 32 -3.08 -0.92 -1.11
C LEU A 32 -2.30 -0.53 0.14
N ALA A 33 -1.10 -0.01 -0.04
CA ALA A 33 -0.24 0.39 1.06
C ALA A 33 0.55 1.65 0.74
N SER A 34 0.94 2.37 1.79
CA SER A 34 1.85 3.50 1.69
C SER A 34 3.29 3.04 1.40
N HIS A 35 4.17 3.97 1.06
CA HIS A 35 5.57 3.70 0.75
C HIS A 35 6.32 2.93 1.85
N GLY A 36 5.86 2.98 3.11
CA GLY A 36 6.47 2.25 4.22
C GLY A 36 6.47 0.73 4.01
N ILE A 37 5.40 0.16 3.46
CA ILE A 37 5.39 -1.29 3.16
C ILE A 37 6.31 -1.60 1.99
N TRP A 38 6.21 -0.83 0.90
CA TRP A 38 6.95 -1.08 -0.35
C TRP A 38 8.45 -0.80 -0.25
N LYS A 39 8.88 -0.01 0.74
CA LYS A 39 10.29 0.18 1.09
C LYS A 39 10.85 -1.02 1.87
N ALA A 40 10.02 -1.68 2.67
CA ALA A 40 10.41 -2.79 3.53
C ALA A 40 10.39 -4.14 2.82
N MET A 41 9.46 -4.31 1.87
CA MET A 41 9.09 -5.59 1.29
C MET A 41 8.84 -5.44 -0.21
N SER A 42 9.31 -6.41 -1.01
CA SER A 42 8.93 -6.52 -2.41
C SER A 42 7.49 -7.01 -2.57
N ASN A 43 6.92 -6.81 -3.76
CA ASN A 43 5.57 -7.30 -4.09
C ASN A 43 5.40 -8.79 -3.76
N GLN A 44 6.39 -9.62 -4.10
CA GLN A 44 6.32 -11.06 -3.84
C GLN A 44 6.43 -11.38 -2.33
N GLN A 45 7.25 -10.65 -1.58
CA GLN A 45 7.34 -10.83 -0.13
C GLN A 45 6.02 -10.48 0.55
N VAL A 46 5.34 -9.42 0.10
CA VAL A 46 4.01 -9.05 0.57
C VAL A 46 3.01 -10.17 0.29
N VAL A 47 2.94 -10.65 -0.96
CA VAL A 47 2.03 -11.75 -1.35
C VAL A 47 2.28 -13.00 -0.51
N ASN A 48 3.53 -13.45 -0.41
CA ASN A 48 3.89 -14.64 0.35
C ASN A 48 3.58 -14.51 1.85
N SER A 49 3.68 -13.29 2.38
CA SER A 49 3.43 -12.98 3.79
C SER A 49 1.95 -13.11 4.17
N ILE A 50 1.02 -12.77 3.26
CA ILE A 50 -0.41 -12.71 3.58
C ILE A 50 -1.29 -13.73 2.87
N ARG A 51 -0.78 -14.47 1.86
CA ARG A 51 -1.60 -15.43 1.08
C ARG A 51 -2.28 -16.48 1.96
N SER A 52 -1.67 -16.90 3.07
CA SER A 52 -2.27 -17.88 3.99
C SER A 52 -3.26 -17.29 5.00
N ILE A 53 -3.37 -15.95 5.07
CA ILE A 53 -4.22 -15.24 6.04
C ILE A 53 -5.52 -14.82 5.35
N LYS A 54 -6.60 -15.56 5.63
CA LYS A 54 -7.93 -15.29 5.03
C LYS A 54 -8.58 -13.97 5.46
N ASN A 55 -8.20 -13.44 6.61
CA ASN A 55 -8.79 -12.21 7.16
C ASN A 55 -7.94 -10.99 6.78
N ALA A 56 -8.51 -10.09 5.98
CA ALA A 56 -7.82 -8.92 5.47
C ALA A 56 -7.23 -8.01 6.56
N GLU A 57 -7.94 -7.82 7.69
CA GLU A 57 -7.45 -7.01 8.81
C GLU A 57 -6.21 -7.64 9.47
N LYS A 58 -6.22 -8.96 9.66
CA LYS A 58 -5.05 -9.69 10.17
C LYS A 58 -3.87 -9.63 9.20
N SER A 59 -4.13 -9.72 7.90
CA SER A 59 -3.12 -9.56 6.84
C SER A 59 -2.48 -8.17 6.88
N ALA A 60 -3.30 -7.12 6.98
CA ALA A 60 -2.82 -5.74 7.07
C ALA A 60 -1.98 -5.52 8.34
N LYS A 61 -2.46 -5.97 9.51
CA LYS A 61 -1.70 -5.89 10.77
C LYS A 61 -0.37 -6.64 10.70
N HIS A 62 -0.36 -7.79 10.04
CA HIS A 62 0.85 -8.59 9.86
C HIS A 62 1.90 -7.86 9.00
N LEU A 63 1.50 -7.30 7.85
CA LEU A 63 2.38 -6.51 6.99
C LEU A 63 2.93 -5.27 7.70
N THR A 64 2.09 -4.54 8.42
CA THR A 64 2.51 -3.38 9.22
C THR A 64 3.57 -3.76 10.25
N LYS A 65 3.39 -4.89 10.94
CA LYS A 65 4.37 -5.40 11.91
C LYS A 65 5.69 -5.81 11.25
N GLN A 66 5.64 -6.47 10.08
CA GLN A 66 6.85 -6.82 9.33
C GLN A 66 7.63 -5.57 8.89
N ALA A 67 6.94 -4.59 8.31
CA ALA A 67 7.57 -3.35 7.85
C ALA A 67 8.15 -2.52 9.00
N PHE A 68 7.49 -2.50 10.16
CA PHE A 68 8.02 -1.88 11.37
C PHE A 68 9.33 -2.55 11.82
N ASN A 69 9.33 -3.89 11.88
CA ASN A 69 10.51 -4.66 12.29
C ASN A 69 11.69 -4.54 11.31
N ALA A 70 11.41 -4.27 10.03
CA ALA A 70 12.43 -4.00 9.00
C ALA A 70 13.09 -2.61 9.13
N GLY A 71 12.71 -1.81 10.13
CA GLY A 71 13.29 -0.49 10.39
C GLY A 71 12.66 0.65 9.60
N THR A 72 11.49 0.40 9.00
CA THR A 72 10.76 1.47 8.31
C THR A 72 10.01 2.31 9.32
N LEU A 73 10.32 3.62 9.34
CA LEU A 73 9.48 4.59 10.04
C LEU A 73 8.09 4.58 9.40
N LEU A 74 7.16 3.85 10.02
CA LEU A 74 5.75 4.13 9.91
C LEU A 74 5.55 5.53 10.46
N LEU A 75 5.68 6.54 9.60
CA LEU A 75 4.99 7.79 9.86
C LEU A 75 3.51 7.43 9.88
N LEU A 76 2.96 7.30 11.09
CA LEU A 76 1.53 7.44 11.34
C LEU A 76 1.14 8.82 10.77
N LEU A 77 0.62 8.81 9.56
CA LEU A 77 -0.14 9.91 8.97
C LEU A 77 -1.59 9.45 8.89
#